data_AF-A0A351FRZ8-F1
#
_entry.id   AF-A0A351FRZ8-F1
#
_cell.length_a   1.000
_cell.length_b   1.000
_cell.length_c   1.000
_cell.angle_alpha   90.00
_cell.angle_beta   90.00
_cell.angle_gamma   90.00
#
_symmetry.space_group_name_H-M   'P 1'
#
loop_
_entity.id
_entity.type
_entity.pdbx_description
1 polymer ?
#
loop_
_entity_poly.entity_id
_entity_poly.type
_entity_poly.pdbx_seq_one_letter_code
_entity_poly.pdbx_strand_id
1 'polypeptide(L)'
;LLQKDLNQRKNPADEATVSILPGGSGITFEPNFVECTAGAIVLHHQQPPLRIRLNEVAANKAFVALLNKVANAKQQSIIFLVRSDGLQSYRTVRGLCQANNVRNGKLPVVGNGRLDFSHFTKK
;
A
#
# COMPACT_ATOMS: atom_id res chain seq x y z
N LEU A 1 35.20 -27.88 13.89
CA LEU A 1 35.00 -28.45 12.54
C LEU A 1 33.49 -28.51 12.30
N LEU A 2 32.81 -27.39 12.01
CA LEU A 2 32.54 -26.90 10.65
C LEU A 2 32.48 -28.04 9.62
N GLN A 3 31.28 -28.55 9.35
CA GLN A 3 30.84 -29.07 8.04
C GLN A 3 29.49 -29.79 8.22
N LYS A 4 28.39 -29.09 7.88
CA LYS A 4 27.29 -29.58 7.02
C LYS A 4 26.25 -28.47 6.84
N ASP A 5 26.73 -27.38 6.26
CA ASP A 5 25.89 -26.51 5.45
C ASP A 5 25.53 -27.23 4.14
N LEU A 6 24.48 -26.72 3.49
CA LEU A 6 24.11 -26.91 2.08
C LEU A 6 23.25 -28.13 1.76
N ASN A 7 22.00 -28.21 2.24
CA ASN A 7 20.99 -29.03 1.54
C ASN A 7 19.50 -28.71 1.78
N GLN A 8 19.11 -27.43 1.88
CA GLN A 8 17.70 -27.03 1.70
C GLN A 8 17.54 -25.74 0.88
N ARG A 9 18.25 -25.64 -0.25
CA ARG A 9 17.99 -24.63 -1.29
C ARG A 9 17.36 -25.28 -2.52
N LYS A 10 16.14 -25.80 -2.41
CA LYS A 10 15.29 -26.12 -3.56
C LYS A 10 13.83 -26.03 -3.16
N ASN A 11 13.25 -24.83 -3.25
CA ASN A 11 11.93 -24.69 -3.85
C ASN A 11 11.90 -23.38 -4.65
N PRO A 12 11.51 -23.43 -5.94
CA PRO A 12 11.49 -22.27 -6.82
C PRO A 12 10.33 -21.35 -6.46
N ALA A 13 10.66 -20.09 -6.17
CA ALA A 13 9.80 -18.91 -6.37
C ALA A 13 8.32 -19.08 -6.00
N ASP A 14 8.02 -19.28 -4.72
CA ASP A 14 6.79 -18.71 -4.18
C ASP A 14 6.92 -17.19 -4.32
N GLU A 15 6.25 -16.61 -5.33
CA GLU A 15 6.07 -15.17 -5.44
C GLU A 15 5.68 -14.67 -4.05
N ALA A 16 6.57 -13.88 -3.43
CA ALA A 16 6.39 -13.41 -2.06
C ALA A 16 5.11 -12.57 -1.98
N THR A 17 3.99 -13.24 -1.73
CA THR A 17 2.67 -12.65 -1.64
C THR A 17 2.58 -12.03 -0.26
N VAL A 18 2.61 -10.69 -0.21
CA VAL A 18 2.47 -9.97 1.05
C VAL A 18 0.98 -9.86 1.38
N SER A 19 0.51 -10.74 2.25
CA SER A 19 -0.85 -10.67 2.79
C SER A 19 -0.94 -9.60 3.88
N ILE A 20 -1.93 -8.72 3.75
CA ILE A 20 -2.21 -7.67 4.72
C ILE A 20 -3.30 -8.18 5.65
N LEU A 21 -3.01 -8.28 6.95
CA LEU A 21 -3.97 -8.70 7.96
C LEU A 21 -4.55 -7.49 8.71
N PRO A 22 -5.88 -7.41 8.92
CA PRO A 22 -6.47 -6.39 9.77
C PRO A 22 -6.03 -6.61 11.22
N GLY A 23 -5.24 -5.68 11.78
CA GLY A 23 -4.82 -5.72 13.17
C GLY A 23 -5.73 -4.89 14.07
N GLY A 24 -6.32 -5.51 15.10
CA GLY A 24 -7.05 -4.84 16.18
C GLY A 24 -8.52 -5.25 16.30
N SER A 25 -8.91 -5.73 17.48
CA SER A 25 -10.30 -5.99 17.85
C SER A 25 -11.08 -4.66 17.95
N GLY A 26 -11.80 -4.27 16.90
CA GLY A 26 -12.77 -3.17 16.96
C GLY A 26 -12.61 -2.03 15.95
N ILE A 27 -11.87 -2.19 14.85
CA ILE A 27 -11.72 -1.12 13.85
C ILE A 27 -12.70 -1.34 12.69
N THR A 28 -13.90 -0.74 12.77
CA THR A 28 -14.82 -0.60 11.63
C THR A 28 -14.28 0.49 10.71
N PHE A 29 -13.19 0.23 9.97
CA PHE A 29 -12.72 1.15 8.94
C PHE A 29 -12.47 0.44 7.62
N GLU A 30 -12.81 1.11 6.53
CA GLU A 30 -12.60 0.66 5.15
C GLU A 30 -11.26 1.22 4.63
N PRO A 31 -10.23 0.39 4.44
CA PRO A 31 -8.95 0.81 3.89
C PRO A 31 -9.04 1.07 2.38
N ASN A 32 -8.48 2.19 1.95
CA ASN A 32 -8.14 2.43 0.56
C ASN A 32 -6.63 2.23 0.41
N PHE A 33 -6.23 1.15 -0.28
CA PHE A 33 -4.83 0.81 -0.45
C PHE A 33 -4.15 1.67 -1.52
N VAL A 34 -3.02 2.24 -1.14
CA VAL A 34 -2.15 3.02 -2.04
C VAL A 34 -0.73 2.50 -1.91
N GLU A 35 -0.23 1.85 -2.96
CA GLU A 35 1.14 1.38 -3.00
C GLU A 35 2.08 2.51 -3.38
N CYS A 36 3.22 2.58 -2.68
CA CYS A 36 4.29 3.54 -2.89
C CYS A 36 5.50 2.78 -3.46
N THR A 37 5.91 3.11 -4.69
CA THR A 37 7.10 2.57 -5.36
C THR A 37 8.08 3.71 -5.67
N ALA A 38 9.25 3.43 -6.24
CA ALA A 38 10.12 4.49 -6.75
C ALA A 38 9.37 5.37 -7.78
N GLY A 39 9.28 6.67 -7.49
CA GLY A 39 8.77 7.70 -8.41
C GLY A 39 7.26 7.66 -8.73
N ALA A 40 6.47 6.80 -8.08
CA ALA A 40 5.05 6.66 -8.37
C ALA A 40 4.25 6.12 -7.17
N ILE A 41 2.93 6.26 -7.29
CA ILE A 41 1.97 5.52 -6.47
C ILE A 41 1.04 4.67 -7.33
N VAL A 42 0.43 3.65 -6.74
CA VAL A 42 -0.61 2.82 -7.37
C VAL A 42 -1.86 2.81 -6.51
N LEU A 43 -3.00 3.19 -7.08
CA LEU A 43 -4.30 3.15 -6.44
C LEU A 43 -4.97 1.80 -6.69
N HIS A 44 -5.01 0.95 -5.66
CA HIS A 44 -5.53 -0.43 -5.78
C HIS A 44 -7.05 -0.54 -5.71
N HIS A 45 -7.74 0.55 -5.35
CA HIS A 45 -9.20 0.62 -5.38
C HIS A 45 -9.78 0.92 -6.78
N GLN A 46 -8.92 1.21 -7.76
CA GLN A 46 -9.29 1.39 -9.17
C GLN A 46 -9.19 0.04 -9.89
N GLN A 47 -10.04 -0.19 -10.89
CA GLN A 47 -9.95 -1.35 -11.77
C GLN A 47 -9.82 -0.91 -13.24
N PRO A 48 -8.68 -1.20 -13.90
CA PRO A 48 -7.44 -1.75 -13.33
C PRO A 48 -6.76 -0.80 -12.33
N PRO A 49 -5.82 -1.28 -11.49
CA PRO A 49 -5.07 -0.41 -10.57
C PRO A 49 -4.43 0.77 -11.30
N LEU A 50 -4.63 1.97 -10.77
CA LEU A 50 -4.19 3.20 -11.44
C LEU A 50 -2.81 3.62 -10.92
N ARG A 51 -1.80 3.57 -11.79
CA ARG A 51 -0.45 4.10 -11.51
C ARG A 51 -0.39 5.60 -11.81
N ILE A 52 0.13 6.38 -10.87
CA ILE A 52 0.28 7.84 -10.97
C ILE A 52 1.73 8.21 -10.69
N ARG A 53 2.35 9.02 -11.56
CA ARG A 53 3.72 9.52 -11.33
C ARG A 53 3.73 10.50 -10.17
N LEU A 54 4.81 10.50 -9.39
CA LEU A 54 4.87 11.28 -8.15
C LEU A 54 4.74 12.79 -8.37
N ASN A 55 5.27 13.31 -9.48
CA ASN A 55 5.15 14.72 -9.85
C ASN A 55 3.74 15.13 -10.32
N GLU A 56 2.90 14.17 -10.68
CA GLU A 56 1.52 14.40 -11.15
C GLU A 56 0.50 14.20 -10.01
N VAL A 57 0.92 13.59 -8.90
CA VAL A 57 0.00 13.07 -7.88
C VAL A 57 -0.89 14.14 -7.25
N ALA A 58 -0.36 15.35 -7.02
CA ALA A 58 -1.09 16.44 -6.40
C ALA A 58 -2.21 17.00 -7.30
N ALA A 59 -2.02 16.95 -8.63
CA ALA A 59 -2.99 17.41 -9.61
C ALA A 59 -3.86 16.28 -10.18
N ASN A 60 -3.55 15.02 -9.84
CA ASN A 60 -4.27 13.87 -10.38
C ASN A 60 -5.68 13.79 -9.80
N LYS A 61 -6.69 13.86 -10.67
CA LYS A 61 -8.11 13.86 -10.29
C LYS A 61 -8.52 12.64 -9.46
N ALA A 62 -7.99 11.45 -9.76
CA ALA A 62 -8.35 10.24 -9.02
C ALA A 62 -7.78 10.25 -7.60
N PHE A 63 -6.55 10.75 -7.42
CA PHE A 63 -5.97 10.90 -6.09
C PHE A 63 -6.65 12.00 -5.28
N VAL A 64 -6.96 13.15 -5.89
CA VAL A 64 -7.73 14.22 -5.24
C VAL A 64 -9.13 13.74 -4.84
N ALA A 65 -9.81 12.97 -5.70
CA ALA A 65 -11.09 12.36 -5.37
C ALA A 65 -10.97 11.38 -4.19
N LEU A 66 -9.91 10.59 -4.11
CA LEU A 66 -9.65 9.71 -2.96
C LEU A 66 -9.44 10.53 -1.67
N LEU A 67 -8.65 11.60 -1.70
CA LEU A 67 -8.46 12.48 -0.54
C LEU A 67 -9.79 13.05 -0.06
N ASN A 68 -10.60 13.59 -0.97
CA ASN A 68 -11.92 14.13 -0.66
C ASN A 68 -12.85 13.06 -0.09
N LYS A 69 -12.89 11.87 -0.67
CA LYS A 69 -13.70 10.74 -0.18
C LYS A 69 -13.34 10.40 1.26
N VAL A 70 -12.05 10.26 1.55
CA VAL A 70 -11.59 9.84 2.89
C VAL A 70 -11.72 10.96 3.91
N ALA A 71 -11.47 12.22 3.53
CA ALA A 71 -11.65 13.37 4.41
C ALA A 71 -13.10 13.52 4.90
N ASN A 72 -14.07 13.17 4.06
CA ASN A 72 -15.50 13.30 4.36
C ASN A 72 -16.15 12.03 4.96
N ALA A 73 -15.42 10.90 5.05
CA ALA A 73 -15.97 9.63 5.52
C ALA A 73 -15.32 9.18 6.82
N LYS A 74 -16.11 9.14 7.91
CA LYS A 74 -15.63 8.80 9.28
C LYS A 74 -14.99 7.40 9.40
N GLN A 75 -15.37 6.48 8.52
CA GLN A 75 -14.93 5.09 8.55
C GLN A 75 -13.88 4.78 7.48
N GLN A 76 -13.41 5.73 6.67
CA GLN A 76 -12.40 5.44 5.66
C GLN A 76 -11.01 5.86 6.11
N SER A 77 -9.98 5.16 5.63
CA SER A 77 -8.61 5.65 5.72
C SER A 77 -7.78 5.20 4.53
N ILE A 78 -6.67 5.89 4.28
CA ILE A 78 -5.69 5.48 3.29
C ILE A 78 -4.62 4.62 3.98
N ILE A 79 -4.37 3.42 3.46
CA ILE A 79 -3.26 2.57 3.92
C ILE A 79 -2.17 2.58 2.86
N PHE A 80 -1.03 3.16 3.22
CA PHE A 80 0.14 3.21 2.36
C PHE A 80 0.94 1.93 2.44
N LEU A 81 1.11 1.27 1.30
CA LEU A 81 1.92 0.07 1.14
C LEU A 81 3.29 0.49 0.64
N VAL A 82 4.25 0.56 1.55
CA VAL A 82 5.55 1.16 1.28
C VAL A 82 6.53 0.05 0.93
N ARG A 83 6.91 -0.03 -0.35
CA ARG A 83 7.99 -0.91 -0.79
C ARG A 83 9.36 -0.39 -0.34
N SER A 84 10.39 -1.22 -0.46
CA SER A 84 11.77 -0.86 -0.09
C SER A 84 12.29 0.40 -0.80
N ASP A 85 11.85 0.65 -2.03
CA ASP A 85 12.22 1.81 -2.86
C ASP A 85 11.19 2.96 -2.80
N GLY A 86 10.09 2.79 -2.07
CA GLY A 86 8.93 3.67 -2.09
C GLY A 86 8.93 4.78 -1.03
N LEU A 87 10.00 4.92 -0.24
CA LEU A 87 10.01 5.81 0.93
C LEU A 87 9.78 7.29 0.55
N GLN A 88 10.37 7.76 -0.54
CA GLN A 88 10.20 9.15 -0.98
C GLN A 88 8.75 9.39 -1.44
N SER A 89 8.19 8.48 -2.23
CA SER A 89 6.80 8.55 -2.67
C SER A 89 5.84 8.61 -1.48
N TYR A 90 6.05 7.74 -0.48
CA TYR A 90 5.29 7.73 0.77
C TYR A 90 5.34 9.07 1.51
N ARG A 91 6.53 9.65 1.69
CA ARG A 91 6.68 10.95 2.39
C ARG A 91 5.89 12.05 1.69
N THR A 92 5.95 12.13 0.36
CA THR A 92 5.22 13.10 -0.43
C THR A 92 3.69 12.95 -0.25
N VAL A 93 3.16 11.74 -0.46
CA VAL A 93 1.70 11.54 -0.40
C VAL A 93 1.14 11.58 1.02
N ARG A 94 1.96 11.25 2.03
CA ARG A 94 1.64 11.50 3.44
C ARG A 94 1.50 13.00 3.70
N GLY A 95 2.42 13.81 3.19
CA GLY A 95 2.33 15.27 3.30
C GLY A 95 1.03 15.82 2.72
N LEU A 96 0.61 15.32 1.56
CA LEU A 96 -0.68 15.67 0.95
C LEU A 96 -1.86 15.23 1.81
N CYS A 97 -1.82 14.05 2.43
CA CYS A 97 -2.87 13.61 3.34
C CYS A 97 -2.95 14.51 4.59
N GLN A 98 -1.81 14.89 5.16
CA GLN A 98 -1.76 15.80 6.31
C GLN A 98 -2.33 17.17 5.98
N ALA A 99 -1.99 17.73 4.82
CA ALA A 99 -2.52 19.02 4.35
C ALA A 99 -4.04 19.00 4.12
N ASN A 100 -4.62 17.82 3.86
CA ASN A 100 -6.06 17.64 3.61
C ASN A 100 -6.80 16.99 4.80
N ASN A 101 -6.17 16.88 5.98
CA ASN A 101 -6.75 16.24 7.17
C ASN A 101 -7.26 14.80 6.92
N VAL A 102 -6.58 14.05 6.05
CA VAL A 102 -6.95 12.69 5.66
C VAL A 102 -6.30 11.66 6.58
N ARG A 103 -7.12 10.81 7.22
CA ARG A 103 -6.65 9.69 8.06
C ARG A 103 -5.88 8.69 7.20
N ASN A 104 -4.67 8.35 7.65
CA ASN A 104 -3.81 7.42 6.95
C ASN A 104 -2.96 6.55 7.89
N GLY A 105 -2.52 5.40 7.38
CA GLY A 105 -1.58 4.49 8.02
C GLY A 105 -0.49 4.04 7.05
N LYS A 106 0.55 3.39 7.56
CA LYS A 106 1.65 2.83 6.76
C LYS A 106 1.82 1.35 7.07
N LEU A 107 2.07 0.56 6.03
CA LEU A 107 2.45 -0.84 6.12
C LEU A 107 3.69 -1.06 5.22
N PRO A 108 4.82 -1.50 5.78
CA PRO A 108 5.97 -1.89 4.97
C PRO A 108 5.64 -3.18 4.21
N VAL A 109 5.94 -3.19 2.91
CA VAL A 109 5.82 -4.37 2.05
C VAL A 109 7.21 -4.95 1.84
N VAL A 110 7.40 -6.21 2.22
CA VAL A 110 8.65 -6.92 2.05
C VAL A 110 8.65 -7.62 0.70
N GLY A 111 9.69 -7.39 -0.10
CA GLY A 111 9.87 -8.06 -1.38
C GLY A 111 9.19 -7.35 -2.56
N ASN A 112 9.47 -7.87 -3.76
CA ASN A 112 9.00 -7.28 -5.01
C ASN A 112 7.76 -7.94 -5.62
N GLY A 113 7.13 -8.89 -4.91
CA GLY A 113 6.00 -9.68 -5.39
C GLY A 113 4.72 -8.88 -5.63
N ARG A 114 3.73 -9.56 -6.22
CA ARG A 114 2.36 -9.05 -6.37
C ARG A 114 1.70 -8.93 -5.00
N LEU A 115 0.96 -7.86 -4.78
CA LEU A 115 0.18 -7.63 -3.57
C LEU A 115 -1.17 -8.33 -3.71
N ASP A 116 -1.51 -9.18 -2.75
CA ASP A 116 -2.81 -9.85 -2.69
C ASP A 116 -3.70 -9.19 -1.63
N PHE A 117 -4.84 -8.68 -2.07
CA PHE A 117 -5.84 -8.03 -1.24
C PHE A 117 -7.06 -8.92 -0.96
N SER A 118 -7.00 -10.22 -1.25
CA SER A 118 -8.11 -11.18 -1.12
C SER A 118 -8.75 -11.22 0.28
N HIS A 119 -8.04 -10.76 1.32
CA HIS A 119 -8.56 -10.62 2.68
C HIS A 119 -9.46 -9.40 2.90
N PHE A 120 -9.42 -8.38 2.03
CA PHE A 120 -10.24 -7.16 2.11
C PHE A 120 -11.42 -7.15 1.13
N THR A 121 -11.46 -8.09 0.18
CA THR A 121 -12.50 -8.18 -0.85
C THR A 121 -13.63 -9.17 -0.52
N LYS A 122 -13.62 -9.82 0.64
CA LYS A 122 -14.77 -10.64 1.08
C LYS A 122 -15.93 -9.73 1.50
N LYS A 123 -16.79 -9.41 0.53
CA LYS A 123 -18.19 -9.05 0.77
C LYS A 123 -19.04 -10.31 0.86
#